data_AF-A0AAV4JSC7-F1
#
_entry.id   AF-A0AAV4JSC7-F1
#
_cell.length_a   1.000
_cell.length_b   1.000
_cell.length_c   1.000
_cell.angle_alpha   90.00
_cell.angle_beta   90.00
_cell.angle_gamma   90.00
#
_symmetry.space_group_name_H-M   'P 1'
#
loop_
_entity.id
_entity.type
_entity.pdbx_description
1 polymer ?
#
loop_
_entity_poly.entity_id
_entity_poly.type
_entity_poly.pdbx_seq_one_letter_code
_entity_poly.pdbx_strand_id
1 'polypeptide(L)'
;MSEMSSCSSKAFDSVKHEQLKEILQKTEIDENDIAVIANLYWQQRTKIRIDTNMSEAVKIKRGVRQGCVMSPAIFNLYTEYILRTIDNIPGLTVGGININNLRYADDTVMLAENEDDLQKLVNTVKEESEKCGLFINKERQIQW
;
A
#
# COMPACT_ATOMS: atom_id res chain seq x y z
N MET A 1 -17.95 11.00 -5.75
CA MET A 1 -16.49 11.08 -5.53
C MET A 1 -16.23 10.61 -4.11
N SER A 2 -15.38 9.61 -3.89
CA SER A 2 -15.05 9.15 -2.53
C SER A 2 -13.56 9.22 -2.30
N GLU A 3 -13.15 9.84 -1.19
CA GLU A 3 -11.74 9.93 -0.81
C GLU A 3 -11.34 8.73 0.06
N MET A 4 -10.18 8.18 -0.23
CA MET A 4 -9.58 7.09 0.52
C MET A 4 -8.15 7.49 0.85
N SER A 5 -7.96 8.05 2.05
CA SER A 5 -6.61 8.36 2.53
C SER A 5 -5.97 7.09 3.09
N SER A 6 -4.82 6.68 2.56
CA SER A 6 -4.01 5.65 3.21
C SER A 6 -3.23 6.32 4.35
N CYS A 7 -3.53 5.97 5.61
CA CYS A 7 -2.84 6.59 6.75
C CYS A 7 -1.41 6.01 6.81
N SER A 8 -0.46 6.72 6.19
CA SER A 8 0.84 6.19 5.75
C SER A 8 1.69 5.62 6.90
N SER A 9 1.64 6.17 8.12
CA SER A 9 2.44 5.67 9.26
C SER A 9 2.06 4.26 9.74
N LYS A 10 0.76 3.93 9.86
CA LYS A 10 0.31 2.57 10.24
C LYS A 10 0.41 1.58 9.08
N ALA A 11 0.28 2.08 7.85
CA ALA A 11 0.35 1.27 6.64
C ALA A 11 1.78 0.75 6.40
N PHE A 12 2.80 1.57 6.71
CA PHE A 12 4.20 1.13 6.66
C PHE A 12 4.52 -0.01 7.62
N ASP A 13 3.82 -0.15 8.74
CA ASP A 13 4.06 -1.21 9.74
C ASP A 13 3.36 -2.54 9.37
N SER A 14 2.40 -2.51 8.44
CA SER A 14 1.55 -3.66 8.12
C SER A 14 1.89 -4.37 6.80
N VAL A 15 2.84 -3.82 6.01
CA VAL A 15 3.31 -4.45 4.77
C VAL A 15 3.87 -5.85 5.04
N LYS A 16 3.25 -6.87 4.40
CA LYS A 16 3.75 -8.25 4.43
C LYS A 16 4.95 -8.36 3.52
N HIS A 17 6.07 -8.85 4.07
CA HIS A 17 7.30 -8.96 3.30
C HIS A 17 7.12 -9.91 2.10
N GLU A 18 6.53 -11.10 2.28
CA GLU A 18 6.27 -12.06 1.19
C GLU A 18 5.53 -11.42 0.01
N GLN A 19 4.45 -10.67 0.28
CA GLN A 19 3.70 -9.95 -0.74
C GLN A 19 4.55 -8.89 -1.45
N LEU A 20 5.40 -8.17 -0.71
CA LEU A 20 6.30 -7.19 -1.30
C LEU A 20 7.31 -7.85 -2.25
N LYS A 21 7.81 -9.05 -1.94
CA LYS A 21 8.68 -9.79 -2.87
C LYS A 21 7.95 -10.17 -4.14
N GLU A 22 6.73 -10.69 -4.03
CA GLU A 22 5.93 -11.03 -5.21
C GLU A 22 5.66 -9.81 -6.08
N ILE A 23 5.36 -8.65 -5.47
CA ILE A 23 5.14 -7.40 -6.19
C ILE A 23 6.42 -6.95 -6.90
N LEU A 24 7.57 -6.98 -6.21
CA LEU A 24 8.86 -6.64 -6.81
C LEU A 24 9.22 -7.59 -7.97
N GLN A 25 8.92 -8.88 -7.84
CA GLN A 25 9.13 -9.87 -8.92
C GLN A 25 8.24 -9.64 -10.15
N LYS A 26 7.12 -8.94 -10.00
CA LYS A 26 6.24 -8.55 -11.11
C LYS A 26 6.69 -7.25 -11.78
N THR A 27 7.71 -6.57 -11.27
CA THR A 27 8.30 -5.39 -11.90
C THR A 27 9.43 -5.77 -12.85
N GLU A 28 9.85 -4.83 -13.69
CA GLU A 28 10.99 -5.00 -14.61
C GLU A 28 12.36 -4.79 -13.92
N ILE A 29 12.43 -4.90 -12.59
CA ILE A 29 13.67 -4.71 -11.82
C ILE A 29 14.51 -6.00 -11.86
N ASP A 30 15.83 -5.86 -11.97
CA ASP A 30 16.77 -6.98 -11.98
C ASP A 30 16.71 -7.80 -10.67
N GLU A 31 16.90 -9.12 -10.80
CA GLU A 31 16.82 -10.04 -9.66
C GLU A 31 17.86 -9.73 -8.56
N ASN A 32 19.04 -9.20 -8.92
CA ASN A 32 20.06 -8.82 -7.95
C ASN A 32 19.61 -7.61 -7.12
N ASP A 33 18.98 -6.63 -7.76
CA ASP A 33 18.44 -5.45 -7.08
C ASP A 33 17.30 -5.84 -6.14
N ILE A 34 16.40 -6.73 -6.59
CA ILE A 34 15.35 -7.30 -5.74
C ILE A 34 15.97 -8.04 -4.55
N ALA A 35 17.06 -8.79 -4.75
CA ALA A 35 17.75 -9.49 -3.67
C ALA A 35 18.39 -8.51 -2.66
N VAL A 36 18.96 -7.40 -3.11
CA VAL A 36 19.51 -6.34 -2.24
C VAL A 36 18.40 -5.70 -1.42
N ILE A 37 17.28 -5.33 -2.05
CA ILE A 37 16.09 -4.80 -1.35
C ILE A 37 15.60 -5.84 -0.35
N ALA A 38 15.52 -7.12 -0.75
CA ALA A 38 15.05 -8.17 0.12
C ALA A 38 15.94 -8.35 1.35
N ASN A 39 17.26 -8.35 1.17
CA ASN A 39 18.20 -8.42 2.29
C ASN A 39 18.11 -7.20 3.21
N LEU A 40 17.86 -6.01 2.66
CA LEU A 40 17.68 -4.80 3.44
C LEU A 40 16.44 -4.89 4.35
N TYR A 41 15.34 -5.48 3.87
CA TYR A 41 14.04 -5.52 4.58
C TYR A 41 13.75 -6.80 5.40
N TRP A 42 14.16 -8.00 4.97
CA TRP A 42 13.75 -9.28 5.57
C TRP A 42 14.63 -9.79 6.73
N GLN A 43 15.89 -9.36 6.83
CA GLN A 43 16.83 -9.85 7.87
C GLN A 43 16.98 -8.88 9.04
N GLN A 44 16.00 -8.01 9.24
CA GLN A 44 16.09 -6.98 10.27
C GLN A 44 15.84 -7.54 11.67
N ARG A 45 16.66 -7.11 12.61
CA ARG A 45 16.48 -7.31 14.04
C ARG A 45 16.44 -5.96 14.73
N THR A 46 15.52 -5.79 15.67
CA THR A 46 15.40 -4.59 16.49
C THR A 46 15.61 -4.95 17.96
N LYS A 47 16.03 -3.97 18.75
CA LYS A 47 16.09 -4.06 20.20
C LYS A 47 15.31 -2.89 20.79
N ILE A 48 14.53 -3.15 21.83
CA ILE A 48 13.75 -2.14 22.53
C ILE A 48 14.61 -1.59 23.66
N ARG A 49 14.72 -0.27 23.76
CA ARG A 49 15.38 0.40 24.89
C ARG A 49 14.33 0.92 25.86
N ILE A 50 14.45 0.55 27.12
CA ILE A 50 13.66 1.10 28.22
C ILE A 50 14.67 1.66 29.23
N ASP A 51 14.71 2.98 29.35
CA ASP A 51 15.73 3.73 30.10
C ASP A 51 17.16 3.35 29.69
N THR A 52 17.92 2.73 30.59
CA THR A 52 19.29 2.24 30.36
C THR A 52 19.35 0.78 29.91
N ASN A 53 18.22 0.06 29.97
CA ASN A 53 18.17 -1.36 29.65
C ASN A 53 17.81 -1.59 28.18
N MET A 54 18.45 -2.59 27.58
CA MET A 54 18.21 -3.03 26.20
C MET A 54 17.60 -4.43 26.22
N SER A 55 16.55 -4.64 25.43
CA SER A 55 16.00 -5.98 25.21
C SER A 55 16.94 -6.85 24.38
N GLU A 56 16.64 -8.15 24.35
CA GLU A 56 17.18 -9.05 23.34
C GLU A 56 16.75 -8.62 21.94
N ALA A 57 17.52 -9.04 20.94
CA ALA A 57 17.25 -8.73 19.55
C ALA A 57 16.07 -9.54 19.03
N VAL A 58 14.98 -8.87 18.67
CA VAL A 58 13.77 -9.48 18.10
C VAL A 58 13.77 -9.29 16.58
N LYS A 59 13.41 -10.32 15.82
CA LYS A 59 13.30 -10.24 14.35
C LYS A 59 12.05 -9.45 13.94
N ILE A 60 12.21 -8.51 13.02
CA ILE A 60 11.10 -7.80 12.38
C ILE A 60 10.49 -8.72 11.32
N LYS A 61 9.18 -8.94 11.39
CA LYS A 61 8.44 -9.84 10.47
C LYS A 61 7.52 -9.11 9.48
N ARG A 62 7.32 -7.81 9.67
CA ARG A 62 6.40 -6.97 8.87
C ARG A 62 6.84 -5.53 8.89
N GLY A 63 6.40 -4.81 7.88
CA GLY A 63 6.58 -3.38 7.73
C GLY A 63 7.91 -2.96 7.12
N VAL A 64 8.01 -1.67 6.80
CA VAL A 64 9.18 -1.03 6.19
C VAL A 64 9.88 -0.10 7.19
N ARG A 65 11.17 0.18 6.98
CA ARG A 65 11.94 1.11 7.82
C ARG A 65 11.36 2.53 7.72
N GLN A 66 10.86 3.06 8.83
CA GLN A 66 10.53 4.49 8.92
C GLN A 66 11.82 5.32 8.78
N GLY A 67 11.77 6.38 7.96
CA GLY A 67 12.93 7.22 7.65
C GLY A 67 13.89 6.67 6.58
N CYS A 68 13.61 5.51 5.99
CA CYS A 68 14.34 5.05 4.81
C CYS A 68 13.82 5.74 3.54
N VAL A 69 14.72 6.26 2.72
CA VAL A 69 14.41 6.96 1.45
C VAL A 69 13.62 6.08 0.47
N MET A 70 13.77 4.75 0.54
CA MET A 70 13.06 3.82 -0.34
C MET A 70 11.66 3.43 0.15
N SER A 71 11.33 3.70 1.42
CA SER A 71 10.03 3.31 1.98
C SER A 71 8.83 3.94 1.26
N PRO A 72 8.85 5.25 0.89
CA PRO A 72 7.79 5.85 0.08
C PRO A 72 7.64 5.19 -1.29
N ALA A 73 8.74 4.88 -1.98
CA ALA A 73 8.70 4.26 -3.30
C ALA A 73 8.13 2.83 -3.24
N ILE A 74 8.55 2.05 -2.25
CA ILE A 74 8.02 0.70 -1.99
C ILE A 74 6.52 0.75 -1.67
N PHE A 75 6.09 1.72 -0.88
CA PHE A 75 4.67 1.87 -0.55
C PHE A 75 3.84 2.28 -1.77
N ASN A 76 4.33 3.20 -2.60
CA ASN A 76 3.66 3.55 -3.85
C ASN A 76 3.51 2.35 -4.78
N LEU A 77 4.56 1.52 -4.91
CA LEU A 77 4.50 0.28 -5.69
C LEU A 77 3.45 -0.70 -5.13
N TYR A 78 3.36 -0.78 -3.81
CA TYR A 78 2.42 -1.65 -3.12
C TYR A 78 0.96 -1.21 -3.34
N THR A 79 0.70 0.09 -3.26
CA THR A 79 -0.61 0.69 -3.51
C THR A 79 -0.98 0.61 -5.00
N GLU A 80 -0.02 0.83 -5.91
CA GLU A 80 -0.19 0.64 -7.35
C GLU A 80 -0.66 -0.79 -7.67
N TYR A 81 -0.04 -1.80 -7.06
CA TYR A 81 -0.44 -3.20 -7.24
C TYR A 81 -1.91 -3.45 -6.89
N ILE A 82 -2.38 -2.88 -5.77
CA ILE A 82 -3.77 -3.00 -5.33
C ILE A 82 -4.69 -2.25 -6.31
N LEU A 83 -4.33 -1.03 -6.71
CA LEU A 83 -5.18 -0.20 -7.55
C LEU A 83 -5.29 -0.71 -9.00
N ARG A 84 -4.33 -1.49 -9.50
CA ARG A 84 -4.47 -2.18 -10.80
C ARG A 84 -5.57 -3.23 -10.82
N THR A 85 -6.02 -3.72 -9.66
CA THR A 85 -7.13 -4.68 -9.59
C THR A 85 -8.47 -4.08 -10.00
N ILE A 86 -8.58 -2.75 -9.97
CA ILE A 86 -9.79 -2.02 -10.35
C ILE A 86 -9.74 -1.41 -11.76
N ASP A 87 -8.68 -1.61 -12.55
CA ASP A 87 -8.53 -0.99 -13.88
C ASP A 87 -9.71 -1.28 -14.84
N ASN A 88 -10.35 -2.45 -14.68
CA ASN A 88 -11.49 -2.87 -15.49
C ASN A 88 -12.86 -2.43 -14.92
N ILE A 89 -12.89 -1.80 -13.75
CA ILE A 89 -14.12 -1.31 -13.15
C ILE A 89 -14.44 0.09 -13.72
N PRO A 90 -15.68 0.33 -14.19
CA PRO A 90 -16.09 1.64 -14.71
C PRO A 90 -15.91 2.77 -13.69
N GLY A 91 -15.33 3.87 -14.15
CA GLY A 91 -15.17 5.13 -13.43
C GLY A 91 -15.88 6.26 -14.15
N LEU A 92 -15.21 7.41 -14.30
CA LEU A 92 -15.65 8.52 -15.15
C LEU A 92 -15.02 8.41 -16.53
N THR A 93 -15.83 8.57 -17.59
CA THR A 93 -15.28 8.64 -18.96
C THR A 93 -14.95 10.08 -19.33
N VAL A 94 -13.66 10.39 -19.51
CA VAL A 94 -13.20 11.71 -19.95
C VAL A 94 -12.42 11.55 -21.25
N GLY A 95 -12.94 12.11 -22.35
CA GLY A 95 -12.28 12.01 -23.66
C GLY A 95 -12.09 10.58 -24.17
N GLY A 96 -12.97 9.64 -23.78
CA GLY A 96 -12.87 8.22 -24.14
C GLY A 96 -11.95 7.39 -23.24
N ILE A 97 -11.37 7.99 -22.20
CA ILE A 97 -10.51 7.32 -21.23
C ILE A 97 -11.31 7.07 -19.95
N ASN A 98 -11.29 5.84 -19.45
CA ASN A 98 -11.87 5.49 -18.15
C ASN A 98 -10.95 5.97 -17.02
N ILE A 99 -11.44 6.85 -16.16
CA ILE A 99 -10.74 7.36 -14.98
C ILE A 99 -11.54 6.98 -13.74
N ASN A 100 -11.11 5.92 -13.06
CA ASN A 100 -11.78 5.43 -11.84
C ASN A 100 -11.05 5.81 -10.54
N ASN A 101 -9.83 6.33 -10.63
CA ASN A 101 -9.07 6.80 -9.48
C ASN A 101 -8.13 7.97 -9.83
N LEU A 102 -7.92 8.88 -8.88
CA LEU A 102 -6.89 9.93 -8.90
C LEU A 102 -5.99 9.76 -7.68
N ARG A 103 -4.69 10.02 -7.83
CA ARG A 103 -3.70 9.75 -6.79
C ARG A 103 -2.81 10.97 -6.59
N TYR A 104 -2.61 11.34 -5.33
CA TYR A 104 -1.65 12.37 -4.96
C TYR A 104 -0.95 11.95 -3.66
N ALA A 105 0.36 11.71 -3.73
CA ALA A 105 1.14 11.16 -2.63
C ALA A 105 0.48 9.89 -2.05
N ASP A 106 0.04 9.92 -0.79
CA ASP A 106 -0.62 8.83 -0.07
C ASP A 106 -2.16 8.88 -0.10
N ASP A 107 -2.73 9.89 -0.76
CA ASP A 107 -4.17 10.06 -0.95
C ASP A 107 -4.61 9.50 -2.30
N THR A 108 -5.72 8.76 -2.29
CA THR A 108 -6.37 8.25 -3.49
C THR A 108 -7.85 8.60 -3.47
N VAL A 109 -8.36 9.17 -4.56
CA VAL A 109 -9.78 9.50 -4.74
C VAL A 109 -10.37 8.57 -5.77
N MET A 110 -11.48 7.91 -5.44
CA MET A 110 -12.23 7.06 -6.35
C MET A 110 -13.36 7.83 -7.03
N LEU A 111 -13.54 7.54 -8.31
CA LEU A 111 -14.43 8.24 -9.22
C LEU A 111 -15.29 7.24 -9.98
N ALA A 112 -16.60 7.48 -10.02
CA ALA A 112 -17.55 6.71 -10.82
C ALA A 112 -18.76 7.58 -11.19
N GLU A 113 -19.43 7.22 -12.28
CA GLU A 113 -20.65 7.91 -12.75
C GLU A 113 -21.88 7.63 -11.89
N ASN A 114 -21.91 6.49 -11.19
CA ASN A 114 -23.02 6.08 -10.33
C ASN A 114 -22.51 5.48 -9.01
N GLU A 115 -23.42 5.39 -8.03
CA GLU A 115 -23.13 4.93 -6.68
C GLU A 115 -22.76 3.43 -6.65
N ASP A 116 -23.41 2.60 -7.46
CA ASP A 116 -23.16 1.16 -7.51
C ASP A 116 -21.71 0.85 -7.95
N ASP A 117 -21.23 1.52 -8.99
CA ASP A 117 -19.87 1.37 -9.48
C ASP A 117 -18.85 1.97 -8.49
N LEU A 118 -19.19 3.08 -7.83
CA LEU A 118 -18.36 3.62 -6.76
C LEU A 118 -18.22 2.62 -5.60
N GLN A 119 -19.33 1.98 -5.22
CA GLN A 119 -19.34 1.00 -4.15
C GLN A 119 -18.54 -0.25 -4.52
N LYS A 120 -18.61 -0.70 -5.78
CA LYS A 120 -17.76 -1.79 -6.30
C LYS A 120 -16.29 -1.42 -6.20
N LEU A 121 -15.88 -0.24 -6.68
CA LEU A 121 -14.49 0.24 -6.58
C LEU A 121 -13.97 0.19 -5.15
N VAL A 122 -14.73 0.77 -4.21
CA VAL A 122 -14.36 0.81 -2.79
C VAL A 122 -14.28 -0.60 -2.20
N ASN A 123 -15.25 -1.48 -2.49
CA ASN A 123 -15.26 -2.84 -1.96
C ASN A 123 -14.07 -3.65 -2.49
N THR A 124 -13.80 -3.61 -3.80
CA THR A 124 -12.68 -4.33 -4.40
C THR A 124 -11.35 -3.85 -3.82
N VAL A 125 -11.13 -2.54 -3.73
CA VAL A 125 -9.86 -2.04 -3.17
C VAL A 125 -9.73 -2.40 -1.69
N LYS A 126 -10.82 -2.35 -0.92
CA LYS A 126 -10.80 -2.77 0.48
C LYS A 126 -10.43 -4.25 0.63
N GLU A 127 -11.06 -5.14 -0.13
CA GLU A 127 -10.78 -6.58 -0.09
C GLU A 127 -9.33 -6.89 -0.48
N GLU A 128 -8.82 -6.26 -1.55
CA GLU A 128 -7.44 -6.45 -2.01
C GLU A 128 -6.43 -5.85 -1.03
N SER A 129 -6.75 -4.72 -0.41
CA SER A 129 -5.93 -4.13 0.65
C SER A 129 -5.85 -5.04 1.88
N GLU A 130 -6.96 -5.64 2.31
CA GLU A 130 -7.00 -6.56 3.44
C GLU A 130 -6.18 -7.84 3.17
N LYS A 131 -6.24 -8.40 1.94
CA LYS A 131 -5.37 -9.52 1.53
C LYS A 131 -3.89 -9.16 1.67
N CYS A 132 -3.55 -7.94 1.27
CA CYS A 132 -2.22 -7.36 1.38
C CYS A 132 -1.85 -6.99 2.84
N GLY A 133 -2.79 -6.99 3.78
CA GLY A 133 -2.56 -6.59 5.17
C GLY A 133 -2.56 -5.08 5.40
N LEU A 134 -3.07 -4.31 4.44
CA LEU A 134 -3.40 -2.90 4.58
C LEU A 134 -4.86 -2.78 5.03
N PHE A 135 -5.07 -2.33 6.27
CA PHE A 135 -6.42 -2.08 6.77
C PHE A 135 -6.81 -0.63 6.50
N ILE A 136 -7.81 -0.44 5.65
CA ILE A 136 -8.36 0.88 5.36
C ILE A 136 -9.26 1.31 6.51
N ASN A 137 -8.93 2.44 7.13
CA ASN A 137 -9.64 2.91 8.32
C ASN A 137 -10.89 3.70 7.91
N LYS A 138 -12.06 3.31 8.42
CA LYS A 138 -13.37 3.89 8.03
C LYS A 138 -13.56 5.35 8.44
N GLU A 139 -12.83 5.84 9.44
CA GLU A 139 -12.99 7.19 9.98
C GLU A 139 -12.66 8.33 9.00
N ARG A 140 -11.97 8.02 7.89
CA ARG A 140 -11.65 9.00 6.84
C ARG A 140 -12.43 8.80 5.54
N GLN A 141 -13.44 7.92 5.53
CA GLN A 141 -14.48 7.97 4.50
C GLN A 141 -15.39 9.15 4.82
N ILE A 142 -15.07 10.32 4.29
CA ILE A 142 -15.96 11.47 4.32
C ILE A 142 -16.60 11.59 2.94
N GLN A 143 -17.92 11.44 2.89
CA GLN A 143 -18.78 12.02 1.85
C GLN A 143 -19.20 13.41 2.32
N TRP A 144 -19.14 14.41 1.44
CA TRP A 144 -20.27 14.83 0.59
C TRP A 144 -19.72 15.44 -0.70
#